data_AF-A0A2M9JFI4-F1
#
_entry.id   AF-A0A2M9JFI4-F1
#
_cell.length_a   1.000
_cell.length_b   1.000
_cell.length_c   1.000
_cell.angle_alpha   90.00
_cell.angle_beta   90.00
_cell.angle_gamma   90.00
#
_symmetry.space_group_name_H-M   'P 1'
#
loop_
_entity.id
_entity.type
_entity.pdbx_description
1 polymer ?
#
loop_
_entity_poly.entity_id
_entity_poly.type
_entity_poly.pdbx_seq_one_letter_code
_entity_poly.pdbx_strand_id
1 'polypeptide(L)'
;MDADLQGMGDRIKILPDMDAVISALTEEVQASELSAETSAALNGLSQTIGELAIKLMRTGAYQQATLLSKLDRKGQLKRVTFRRWVAPPDAELLGVSNVTGHRINDSVWFIADVEWLLWGVSQSFVPNFGVVPVACIWETRVLMTTSGVERPTILTDRTITKPLPPERRDTWGPIVERVFGPLDELMTEEGQSLVAKLLMDYSEENRDLLSFIPTLIVDDEGGGG
;
A
#
# COMPACT_ATOMS: atom_id res chain seq x y z
N MET A 1 35.24 42.54 -4.03
CA MET A 1 34.42 41.31 -3.97
C MET A 1 34.72 40.51 -2.70
N ASP A 2 35.91 40.62 -2.10
CA ASP A 2 36.27 39.90 -0.86
C ASP A 2 35.81 40.56 0.47
N ALA A 3 35.24 41.77 0.42
CA ALA A 3 34.77 42.48 1.61
C ALA A 3 33.46 41.88 2.18
N ASP A 4 32.69 41.15 1.36
CA ASP A 4 31.40 40.57 1.77
C ASP A 4 31.56 39.30 2.63
N LEU A 5 32.78 38.75 2.70
CA LEU A 5 33.12 37.56 3.49
C LEU A 5 33.83 37.90 4.81
N GLN A 6 34.21 39.17 5.04
CA GLN A 6 34.81 39.60 6.30
C GLN A 6 33.80 39.52 7.45
N GLY A 7 34.09 38.69 8.46
CA GLY A 7 33.22 38.47 9.62
C GLY A 7 32.26 37.27 9.50
N MET A 8 32.29 36.53 8.38
CA MET A 8 31.52 35.28 8.23
C MET A 8 32.25 34.04 8.75
N GLY A 9 33.57 34.11 8.96
CA GLY A 9 34.41 32.97 9.36
C GLY A 9 33.95 32.30 10.66
N ASP A 10 33.46 33.09 11.63
CA ASP A 10 33.01 32.59 12.93
C ASP A 10 31.58 32.01 12.91
N ARG A 11 30.85 32.19 11.80
CA ARG A 11 29.46 31.73 11.63
C ARG A 11 29.36 30.43 10.84
N ILE A 12 30.42 30.02 10.15
CA ILE A 12 30.44 28.82 9.32
C ILE A 12 31.14 27.71 10.11
N LYS A 13 30.35 26.82 10.70
CA LYS A 13 30.87 25.62 11.35
C LYS A 13 31.08 24.54 10.30
N ILE A 14 32.34 24.25 9.97
CA ILE A 14 32.70 23.13 9.10
C ILE A 14 32.65 21.86 9.95
N LEU A 15 31.77 20.93 9.58
CA LEU A 15 31.68 19.62 10.21
C LEU A 15 32.51 18.62 9.38
N PRO A 16 33.20 17.66 10.04
CA PRO A 16 34.17 16.79 9.40
C PRO A 16 33.57 15.80 8.40
N ASP A 17 32.31 15.40 8.61
CA ASP A 17 31.60 14.40 7.82
C ASP A 17 30.08 14.53 7.98
N MET A 18 29.33 13.67 7.30
CA MET A 18 27.86 13.65 7.35
C MET A 18 27.33 13.17 8.71
N ASP A 19 28.04 12.28 9.40
CA ASP A 19 27.62 11.80 10.72
C ASP A 19 27.63 12.96 11.72
N ALA A 20 28.67 13.80 11.68
CA ALA A 20 28.75 15.01 12.46
C ALA A 20 27.64 16.02 12.11
N VAL A 21 27.21 16.10 10.84
CA VAL A 21 26.05 16.91 10.44
C VAL A 21 24.77 16.37 11.06
N ILE A 22 24.52 15.06 10.97
CA ILE A 22 23.34 14.41 11.52
C ILE A 22 23.31 14.57 13.05
N SER A 23 24.42 14.31 13.74
CA SER A 23 24.50 14.50 15.19
C SER A 23 24.36 15.96 15.63
N ALA A 24 24.78 16.92 14.82
CA ALA A 24 24.63 18.34 15.15
C ALA A 24 23.20 18.87 14.92
N LEU A 25 22.45 18.26 14.00
CA LEU A 25 21.11 18.72 13.60
C LEU A 25 19.98 17.87 14.16
N THR A 26 20.28 16.68 14.67
CA THR A 26 19.26 15.72 15.11
C THR A 26 19.53 15.16 16.49
N GLU A 27 18.46 14.84 17.19
CA GLU A 27 18.49 14.11 18.47
C GLU A 27 17.82 12.75 18.28
N GLU A 28 18.53 11.66 18.59
CA GLU A 28 17.96 10.32 18.50
C GLU A 28 16.87 10.13 19.55
N VAL A 29 15.73 9.56 19.14
CA VAL A 29 14.59 9.31 20.02
C VAL A 29 14.44 7.80 20.23
N GLN A 30 14.21 7.39 21.47
CA GLN A 30 14.13 5.98 21.85
C GLN A 30 12.95 5.27 21.18
N ALA A 31 13.19 4.08 20.65
CA ALA A 31 12.17 3.30 19.94
C ALA A 31 10.94 2.97 20.81
N SER A 32 11.13 2.78 22.11
CA SER A 32 10.04 2.53 23.07
C SER A 32 9.08 3.72 23.21
N GLU A 33 9.59 4.94 23.05
CA GLU A 33 8.79 6.16 23.11
C GLU A 33 8.04 6.40 21.80
N LEU A 34 8.64 5.99 20.67
CA LEU A 34 8.09 6.20 19.33
C LEU A 34 7.05 5.19 18.89
N SER A 35 7.09 3.95 19.42
CA SER A 35 6.32 2.84 18.87
C SER A 35 4.80 3.12 18.82
N ALA A 36 4.25 3.72 19.88
CA ALA A 36 2.83 4.07 19.95
C ALA A 36 2.45 5.20 18.99
N GLU A 37 3.23 6.29 18.97
CA GLU A 37 3.00 7.43 18.08
C GLU A 37 3.14 7.05 16.60
N THR A 38 4.16 6.24 16.29
CA THR A 38 4.42 5.71 14.96
C THR A 38 3.25 4.87 14.47
N SER A 39 2.77 3.94 15.30
CA SER A 39 1.62 3.09 14.96
C SER A 39 0.35 3.92 14.76
N ALA A 40 0.12 4.93 15.60
CA ALA A 40 -1.02 5.84 15.46
C ALA A 40 -0.96 6.65 14.16
N ALA A 41 0.21 7.20 13.82
CA ALA A 41 0.41 7.95 12.57
C ALA A 41 0.20 7.06 11.34
N LEU A 42 0.73 5.83 11.36
CA LEU A 42 0.59 4.88 10.25
C LEU A 42 -0.84 4.36 10.07
N ASN A 43 -1.59 4.16 11.16
CA ASN A 43 -2.99 3.74 11.09
C ASN A 43 -3.88 4.71 10.31
N GLY A 44 -3.56 6.02 10.33
CA GLY A 44 -4.30 7.03 9.57
C GLY A 44 -4.09 6.98 8.05
N LEU A 45 -3.19 6.12 7.55
CA LEU A 45 -2.73 6.16 6.15
C LEU A 45 -3.33 5.10 5.24
N SER A 46 -4.26 4.26 5.72
CA SER A 46 -4.87 3.17 4.96
C SER A 46 -5.21 3.54 3.51
N GLN A 47 -5.93 4.64 3.28
CA GLN A 47 -6.29 5.10 1.94
C GLN A 47 -5.06 5.50 1.10
N THR A 48 -4.15 6.27 1.69
CA THR A 48 -2.90 6.71 1.03
C THR A 48 -2.03 5.51 0.63
N ILE A 49 -1.98 4.47 1.45
CA ILE A 49 -1.24 3.23 1.18
C ILE A 49 -1.84 2.49 -0.01
N GLY A 50 -3.18 2.43 -0.11
CA GLY A 50 -3.86 1.88 -1.29
C GLY A 50 -3.46 2.59 -2.59
N GLU A 51 -3.47 3.92 -2.58
CA GLU A 51 -3.04 4.73 -3.73
C GLU A 51 -1.57 4.53 -4.10
N LEU A 52 -0.70 4.34 -3.11
CA LEU A 52 0.72 4.05 -3.35
C LEU A 52 0.90 2.62 -3.88
N ALA A 53 0.17 1.64 -3.35
CA ALA A 53 0.25 0.25 -3.75
C ALA A 53 -0.07 0.07 -5.24
N ILE A 54 -1.16 0.67 -5.73
CA ILE A 54 -1.51 0.58 -7.17
C ILE A 54 -0.45 1.20 -8.08
N LYS A 55 0.24 2.27 -7.62
CA LYS A 55 1.29 2.95 -8.41
C LYS A 55 2.58 2.13 -8.42
N LEU A 56 3.03 1.65 -7.27
CA LEU A 56 4.29 0.94 -7.11
C LEU A 56 4.23 -0.49 -7.66
N MET A 57 3.08 -1.17 -7.50
CA MET A 57 2.86 -2.53 -8.01
C MET A 57 2.39 -2.58 -9.47
N ARG A 58 2.48 -1.47 -10.22
CA ARG A 58 2.17 -1.45 -11.66
C ARG A 58 3.25 -2.11 -12.52
N THR A 59 4.45 -2.27 -11.97
CA THR A 59 5.59 -2.88 -12.68
C THR A 59 5.31 -4.35 -12.95
N GLY A 60 5.67 -4.84 -14.16
CA GLY A 60 5.30 -6.18 -14.67
C GLY A 60 5.90 -7.39 -13.94
N ALA A 61 6.35 -7.22 -12.70
CA ALA A 61 6.78 -8.29 -11.82
C ALA A 61 5.58 -9.05 -11.26
N TYR A 62 5.72 -10.36 -11.15
CA TYR A 62 4.71 -11.23 -10.57
C TYR A 62 4.57 -10.96 -9.07
N GLN A 63 3.37 -10.60 -8.63
CA GLN A 63 3.06 -10.44 -7.22
C GLN A 63 2.34 -11.68 -6.70
N GLN A 64 2.60 -12.07 -5.45
CA GLN A 64 1.96 -13.22 -4.80
C GLN A 64 0.87 -12.74 -3.84
N ALA A 65 -0.28 -13.38 -3.93
CA ALA A 65 -1.42 -13.08 -3.09
C ALA A 65 -2.22 -14.33 -2.75
N THR A 66 -3.25 -14.13 -1.94
CA THR A 66 -4.24 -15.11 -1.54
C THR A 66 -5.58 -14.74 -2.18
N LEU A 67 -6.23 -15.70 -2.82
CA LEU A 67 -7.53 -15.52 -3.46
C LEU A 67 -8.63 -15.53 -2.39
N LEU A 68 -9.49 -14.49 -2.43
CA LEU A 68 -10.54 -14.26 -1.43
C LEU A 68 -11.89 -14.87 -1.77
N SER A 69 -11.98 -15.77 -2.74
CA SER A 69 -13.26 -16.39 -3.15
C SER A 69 -13.21 -17.91 -3.25
N LYS A 70 -12.03 -18.53 -3.04
CA LYS A 70 -11.89 -19.99 -3.17
C LYS A 70 -11.05 -20.55 -2.04
N LEU A 71 -11.69 -21.41 -1.28
CA LEU A 71 -11.01 -22.35 -0.41
C LEU A 71 -10.48 -23.53 -1.25
N ASP A 72 -9.32 -24.05 -0.87
CA ASP A 72 -8.79 -25.29 -1.40
C ASP A 72 -9.53 -26.50 -0.81
N ARG A 73 -9.14 -27.71 -1.20
CA ARG A 73 -9.75 -28.97 -0.72
C ARG A 73 -9.61 -29.18 0.80
N LYS A 74 -8.76 -28.39 1.47
CA LYS A 74 -8.52 -28.43 2.92
C LYS A 74 -9.17 -27.26 3.65
N GLY A 75 -9.99 -26.45 2.97
CA GLY A 75 -10.63 -25.28 3.57
C GLY A 75 -9.67 -24.11 3.79
N GLN A 76 -8.53 -24.07 3.09
CA GLN A 76 -7.54 -22.99 3.19
C GLN A 76 -7.64 -22.05 1.99
N LEU A 77 -7.32 -20.77 2.18
CA LEU A 77 -7.35 -19.82 1.08
C LEU A 77 -6.27 -20.17 0.04
N LYS A 78 -6.65 -20.14 -1.24
CA LYS A 78 -5.76 -20.52 -2.35
C LYS A 78 -4.75 -19.40 -2.65
N ARG A 79 -3.49 -19.76 -2.89
CA ARG A 79 -2.46 -18.82 -3.38
C ARG A 79 -2.63 -18.54 -4.88
N VAL A 80 -2.42 -17.30 -5.28
CA VAL A 80 -2.48 -16.84 -6.67
C VAL A 80 -1.36 -15.86 -6.98
N THR A 81 -1.07 -15.69 -8.26
CA THR A 81 -0.25 -14.59 -8.76
C THR A 81 -1.12 -13.59 -9.49
N PHE A 82 -0.85 -12.31 -9.25
CA PHE A 82 -1.54 -11.21 -9.91
C PHE A 82 -0.53 -10.27 -10.56
N ARG A 83 -0.97 -9.58 -11.61
CA ARG A 83 -0.14 -8.66 -12.40
C ARG A 83 -0.19 -7.25 -11.84
N ARG A 84 -1.38 -6.76 -11.49
CA ARG A 84 -1.63 -5.41 -10.98
C ARG A 84 -2.99 -5.32 -10.30
N TRP A 85 -3.17 -4.29 -9.50
CA TRP A 85 -4.46 -3.89 -8.97
C TRP A 85 -5.31 -3.22 -10.07
N VAL A 86 -6.63 -3.46 -10.03
CA VAL A 86 -7.60 -2.85 -10.96
C VAL A 86 -7.94 -1.42 -10.53
N ALA A 87 -8.12 -1.24 -9.23
CA ALA A 87 -8.33 0.02 -8.52
C ALA A 87 -7.45 0.00 -7.26
N PRO A 88 -7.20 1.15 -6.59
CA PRO A 88 -6.45 1.19 -5.34
C PRO A 88 -6.99 0.13 -4.37
N PRO A 89 -6.16 -0.81 -3.88
CA PRO A 89 -6.60 -1.74 -2.86
C PRO A 89 -6.89 -1.00 -1.56
N ASP A 90 -7.78 -1.55 -0.77
CA ASP A 90 -7.87 -1.16 0.64
C ASP A 90 -6.63 -1.65 1.38
N ALA A 91 -6.26 -0.95 2.45
CA ALA A 91 -5.11 -1.29 3.27
C ALA A 91 -5.43 -1.19 4.76
N GLU A 92 -4.87 -2.10 5.56
CA GLU A 92 -4.91 -2.05 7.01
C GLU A 92 -3.51 -2.35 7.59
N LEU A 93 -3.13 -1.66 8.66
CA LEU A 93 -1.86 -1.87 9.32
C LEU A 93 -1.89 -3.18 10.10
N LEU A 94 -0.96 -4.10 9.82
CA LEU A 94 -0.81 -5.35 10.58
C LEU A 94 0.29 -5.27 11.63
N GLY A 95 1.36 -4.54 11.36
CA GLY A 95 2.52 -4.53 12.23
C GLY A 95 3.52 -3.44 11.89
N VAL A 96 4.23 -3.00 12.93
CA VAL A 96 5.32 -2.03 12.86
C VAL A 96 6.50 -2.62 13.63
N SER A 97 7.69 -2.54 13.05
CA SER A 97 8.92 -3.05 13.63
C SER A 97 10.13 -2.19 13.23
N ASN A 98 11.27 -2.42 13.87
CA ASN A 98 12.54 -1.74 13.57
C ASN A 98 12.42 -0.21 13.51
N VAL A 99 11.65 0.37 14.43
CA VAL A 99 11.43 1.82 14.52
C VAL A 99 12.70 2.50 14.99
N THR A 100 13.19 3.45 14.20
CA THR A 100 14.27 4.37 14.57
C THR A 100 13.80 5.78 14.32
N GLY A 101 14.07 6.73 15.21
CA GLY A 101 13.63 8.10 14.99
C GLY A 101 14.62 9.16 15.43
N HIS A 102 14.52 10.30 14.76
CA HIS A 102 15.35 11.47 14.94
C HIS A 102 14.46 12.69 15.05
N ARG A 103 14.64 13.47 16.10
CA ARG A 103 14.04 14.79 16.25
C ARG A 103 14.89 15.80 15.49
N ILE A 104 14.24 16.59 14.63
CA ILE A 104 14.82 17.69 13.87
C ILE A 104 13.98 18.92 14.17
N ASN A 105 14.52 19.84 14.97
CA ASN A 105 13.76 20.95 15.57
C ASN A 105 12.51 20.42 16.32
N ASP A 106 11.32 20.89 15.96
CA ASP A 106 10.05 20.52 16.59
C ASP A 106 9.38 19.28 15.96
N SER A 107 10.03 18.63 14.99
CA SER A 107 9.46 17.50 14.26
C SER A 107 10.24 16.22 14.54
N VAL A 108 9.51 15.14 14.83
CA VAL A 108 10.11 13.81 14.98
C VAL A 108 9.90 13.02 13.71
N TRP A 109 11.00 12.65 13.07
CA TRP A 109 11.06 11.80 11.90
C TRP A 109 11.35 10.38 12.35
N PHE A 110 10.69 9.39 11.74
CA PHE A 110 10.96 7.99 12.00
C PHE A 110 11.11 7.21 10.70
N ILE A 111 11.90 6.14 10.80
CA ILE A 111 11.96 5.07 9.82
C ILE A 111 11.41 3.81 10.51
N ALA A 112 10.57 3.06 9.82
CA ALA A 112 10.03 1.81 10.34
C ALA A 112 9.83 0.78 9.22
N ASP A 113 9.93 -0.50 9.59
CA ASP A 113 9.48 -1.60 8.75
C ASP A 113 8.00 -1.87 9.09
N VAL A 114 7.16 -1.87 8.06
CA VAL A 114 5.70 -1.87 8.18
C VAL A 114 5.09 -2.97 7.33
N GLU A 115 4.19 -3.72 7.94
CA GLU A 115 3.38 -4.74 7.27
C GLU A 115 1.96 -4.21 7.05
N TRP A 116 1.54 -4.15 5.79
CA TRP A 116 0.19 -3.78 5.39
C TRP A 116 -0.56 -5.00 4.91
N LEU A 117 -1.78 -5.21 5.39
CA LEU A 117 -2.74 -6.08 4.73
C LEU A 117 -3.37 -5.29 3.59
N LEU A 118 -3.16 -5.71 2.36
CA LEU A 118 -3.84 -5.16 1.19
C LEU A 118 -4.91 -6.13 0.73
N TRP A 119 -6.09 -5.62 0.35
CA TRP A 119 -7.11 -6.41 -0.32
C TRP A 119 -7.85 -5.60 -1.38
N GLY A 120 -8.39 -6.30 -2.37
CA GLY A 120 -9.18 -5.69 -3.42
C GLY A 120 -9.17 -6.52 -4.69
N VAL A 121 -9.47 -5.84 -5.79
CA VAL A 121 -9.67 -6.46 -7.08
C VAL A 121 -8.40 -6.36 -7.92
N SER A 122 -7.91 -7.49 -8.43
CA SER A 122 -6.65 -7.58 -9.16
C SER A 122 -6.79 -8.28 -10.51
N GLN A 123 -5.93 -7.94 -11.45
CA GLN A 123 -5.79 -8.68 -12.71
C GLN A 123 -4.94 -9.93 -12.46
N SER A 124 -5.51 -11.11 -12.72
CA SER A 124 -4.75 -12.36 -12.61
C SER A 124 -3.63 -12.41 -13.65
N PHE A 125 -2.51 -13.03 -13.29
CA PHE A 125 -1.47 -13.33 -14.27
C PHE A 125 -1.84 -14.52 -15.17
N VAL A 126 -2.74 -15.40 -14.72
CA VAL A 126 -3.15 -16.56 -15.49
C VAL A 126 -4.03 -16.12 -16.66
N PRO A 127 -3.66 -16.41 -17.93
CA PRO A 127 -4.50 -16.11 -19.08
C PRO A 127 -5.90 -16.72 -18.88
N ASN A 128 -6.94 -15.93 -19.15
CA ASN A 128 -8.38 -16.29 -19.01
C ASN A 128 -8.96 -16.28 -17.59
N PHE A 129 -8.19 -16.00 -16.53
CA PHE A 129 -8.78 -15.79 -15.19
C PHE A 129 -9.33 -14.38 -14.97
N GLY A 130 -9.05 -13.45 -15.90
CA GLY A 130 -9.58 -12.09 -15.87
C GLY A 130 -9.20 -11.35 -14.58
N VAL A 131 -10.23 -10.93 -13.86
CA VAL A 131 -10.16 -10.12 -12.64
C VAL A 131 -10.60 -10.96 -11.44
N VAL A 132 -9.84 -10.90 -10.34
CA VAL A 132 -10.05 -11.73 -9.15
C VAL A 132 -9.85 -10.94 -7.85
N PRO A 133 -10.65 -11.22 -6.79
CA PRO A 133 -10.48 -10.60 -5.49
C PRO A 133 -9.33 -11.28 -4.75
N VAL A 134 -8.34 -10.50 -4.30
CA VAL A 134 -7.13 -11.02 -3.64
C VAL A 134 -6.79 -10.21 -2.40
N ALA A 135 -6.04 -10.83 -1.49
CA ALA A 135 -5.35 -10.17 -0.39
C ALA A 135 -3.90 -10.59 -0.31
N CYS A 136 -3.02 -9.68 0.11
CA CYS A 136 -1.62 -9.97 0.37
C CYS A 136 -1.09 -9.13 1.54
N ILE A 137 0.00 -9.59 2.15
CA ILE A 137 0.81 -8.74 3.03
C ILE A 137 1.82 -8.00 2.15
N TRP A 138 1.85 -6.69 2.26
CA TRP A 138 2.84 -5.84 1.64
C TRP A 138 3.81 -5.30 2.69
N GLU A 139 5.06 -5.67 2.57
CA GLU A 139 6.13 -5.20 3.45
C GLU A 139 6.80 -3.96 2.85
N THR A 140 6.87 -2.90 3.65
CA THR A 140 7.45 -1.62 3.25
C THR A 140 8.39 -1.11 4.33
N ARG A 141 9.43 -0.38 3.92
CA ARG A 141 10.18 0.47 4.82
C ARG A 141 9.77 1.92 4.56
N VAL A 142 9.28 2.60 5.58
CA VAL A 142 8.71 3.96 5.45
C VAL A 142 9.58 4.99 6.16
N LEU A 143 9.63 6.20 5.61
CA LEU A 143 10.15 7.41 6.24
C LEU A 143 9.01 8.43 6.35
N MET A 144 8.75 8.94 7.56
CA MET A 144 7.64 9.83 7.83
C MET A 144 7.82 10.58 9.16
N THR A 145 7.08 11.67 9.35
CA THR A 145 6.96 12.38 10.63
C THR A 145 5.87 11.78 11.53
N THR A 146 6.04 11.82 12.85
CA THR A 146 5.00 11.36 13.81
C THR A 146 3.72 12.19 13.77
N SER A 147 3.76 13.39 13.17
CA SER A 147 2.59 14.23 12.95
C SER A 147 1.57 13.63 11.97
N GLY A 148 1.99 12.71 11.10
CA GLY A 148 1.13 12.09 10.08
C GLY A 148 0.62 13.05 8.98
N VAL A 149 1.08 14.31 8.97
CA VAL A 149 0.62 15.34 8.02
C VAL A 149 1.20 15.10 6.61
N GLU A 150 2.43 14.62 6.55
CA GLU A 150 3.14 14.40 5.29
C GLU A 150 2.80 13.04 4.69
N ARG A 151 2.95 12.88 3.37
CA ARG A 151 2.78 11.55 2.75
C ARG A 151 3.97 10.66 3.10
N PRO A 152 3.76 9.38 3.46
CA PRO A 152 4.88 8.50 3.77
C PRO A 152 5.74 8.29 2.55
N THR A 153 7.06 8.37 2.73
CA THR A 153 8.01 7.99 1.68
C THR A 153 8.35 6.52 1.84
N ILE A 154 8.05 5.70 0.82
CA ILE A 154 8.44 4.29 0.79
C ILE A 154 9.89 4.21 0.29
N LEU A 155 10.78 3.69 1.12
CA LEU A 155 12.22 3.64 0.89
C LEU A 155 12.69 2.40 0.10
N THR A 156 11.81 1.43 -0.15
CA THR A 156 12.18 0.14 -0.76
C THR A 156 12.04 0.17 -2.29
N ASP A 157 13.09 -0.28 -2.99
CA ASP A 157 13.11 -0.44 -4.46
C ASP A 157 12.42 -1.73 -4.95
N ARG A 158 12.29 -2.73 -4.08
CA ARG A 158 11.62 -4.00 -4.34
C ARG A 158 10.30 -4.11 -3.60
N THR A 159 9.23 -4.28 -4.36
CA THR A 159 7.92 -4.59 -3.81
C THR A 159 7.84 -6.07 -3.43
N ILE A 160 7.80 -6.37 -2.14
CA ILE A 160 7.65 -7.73 -1.63
C ILE A 160 6.20 -7.90 -1.15
N THR A 161 5.42 -8.63 -1.94
CA THR A 161 4.09 -9.11 -1.51
C THR A 161 4.19 -10.56 -1.08
N LYS A 162 3.56 -10.91 0.04
CA LYS A 162 3.44 -12.29 0.52
C LYS A 162 1.96 -12.70 0.54
N PRO A 163 1.63 -13.95 0.19
CA PRO A 163 0.30 -14.47 0.44
C PRO A 163 0.04 -14.51 1.95
N LEU A 164 -1.23 -14.48 2.34
CA LEU A 164 -1.63 -14.55 3.75
C LEU A 164 -1.12 -15.84 4.41
N PRO A 165 -0.27 -15.73 5.45
CA PRO A 165 0.29 -16.88 6.12
C PRO A 165 -0.76 -17.52 7.05
N PRO A 166 -1.02 -18.83 6.96
CA PRO A 166 -2.02 -19.50 7.80
C PRO A 166 -1.70 -19.40 9.30
N GLU A 167 -0.43 -19.33 9.67
CA GLU A 167 0.05 -19.18 11.05
C GLU A 167 -0.30 -17.84 11.70
N ARG A 168 -0.65 -16.81 10.92
CA ARG A 168 -1.09 -15.49 11.43
C ARG A 168 -2.56 -15.24 11.21
N ARG A 169 -3.37 -16.29 11.05
CA ARG A 169 -4.82 -16.18 10.81
C ARG A 169 -5.53 -15.39 11.90
N ASP A 170 -5.08 -15.46 13.15
CA ASP A 170 -5.68 -14.68 14.23
C ASP A 170 -5.50 -13.16 14.05
N THR A 171 -4.49 -12.73 13.29
CA THR A 171 -4.22 -11.32 12.99
C THR A 171 -5.05 -10.82 11.80
N TRP A 172 -4.99 -11.50 10.65
CA TRP A 172 -5.65 -11.04 9.42
C TRP A 172 -7.06 -11.59 9.23
N GLY A 173 -7.40 -12.69 9.90
CA GLY A 173 -8.67 -13.43 9.74
C GLY A 173 -9.90 -12.56 9.97
N PRO A 174 -10.00 -11.84 11.11
CA PRO A 174 -11.15 -10.96 11.37
C PRO A 174 -11.34 -9.87 10.30
N ILE A 175 -10.24 -9.35 9.76
CA ILE A 175 -10.27 -8.32 8.71
C ILE A 175 -10.81 -8.93 7.41
N VAL A 176 -10.26 -10.08 7.00
CA VAL A 176 -10.69 -10.79 5.79
C VAL A 176 -12.15 -11.22 5.88
N GLU A 177 -12.60 -11.74 7.01
CA GLU A 177 -13.99 -12.17 7.22
C GLU A 177 -14.97 -10.99 7.12
N ARG A 178 -14.58 -9.80 7.59
CA ARG A 178 -15.37 -8.56 7.45
C ARG A 178 -15.54 -8.13 5.99
N VAL A 179 -14.53 -8.35 5.16
CA VAL A 179 -14.54 -7.87 3.75
C VAL A 179 -14.94 -8.95 2.75
N PHE A 180 -15.04 -10.21 3.18
CA PHE A 180 -15.38 -11.35 2.33
C PHE A 180 -16.76 -11.17 1.67
N GLY A 181 -17.77 -10.77 2.44
CA GLY A 181 -19.14 -10.54 1.94
C GLY A 181 -19.20 -9.47 0.85
N PRO A 182 -18.75 -8.23 1.12
CA PRO A 182 -18.71 -7.16 0.12
C PRO A 182 -17.92 -7.51 -1.15
N LEU A 183 -16.81 -8.26 -1.02
CA LEU A 183 -16.02 -8.69 -2.17
C LEU A 183 -16.71 -9.77 -3.00
N ASP A 184 -17.47 -10.67 -2.38
CA ASP A 184 -18.22 -11.70 -3.09
C ASP A 184 -19.41 -11.08 -3.85
N GLU A 185 -20.07 -10.09 -3.25
CA GLU A 185 -21.11 -9.27 -3.89
C GLU A 185 -20.57 -8.55 -5.15
N LEU A 186 -19.34 -8.02 -5.09
CA LEU A 186 -18.67 -7.40 -6.24
C LEU A 186 -18.36 -8.38 -7.39
N MET A 187 -18.39 -9.69 -7.14
CA MET A 187 -18.13 -10.72 -8.16
C MET A 187 -19.41 -11.29 -8.79
N THR A 188 -20.59 -10.89 -8.31
CA THR A 188 -21.89 -11.18 -8.93
C THR A 188 -22.03 -10.49 -10.30
N GLU A 189 -23.03 -10.86 -11.12
CA GLU A 189 -23.25 -10.23 -12.44
C GLU A 189 -23.47 -8.70 -12.33
N GLU A 190 -24.17 -8.24 -11.29
CA GLU A 190 -24.35 -6.81 -11.00
C GLU A 190 -23.04 -6.16 -10.51
N GLY A 191 -22.27 -6.87 -9.67
CA GLY A 191 -20.95 -6.45 -9.21
C GLY A 191 -19.91 -6.34 -10.33
N GLN A 192 -19.99 -7.19 -11.35
CA GLN A 192 -19.12 -7.16 -12.52
C GLN A 192 -19.32 -5.89 -13.35
N SER A 193 -20.52 -5.32 -13.38
CA SER A 193 -20.79 -4.00 -13.95
C SER A 193 -20.08 -2.88 -13.18
N LEU A 194 -20.01 -2.96 -11.84
CA LEU A 194 -19.25 -2.02 -11.01
C LEU A 194 -17.73 -2.19 -11.20
N VAL A 195 -17.24 -3.42 -11.30
CA VAL A 195 -15.84 -3.69 -11.64
C VAL A 195 -15.50 -3.16 -13.04
N ALA A 196 -16.40 -3.29 -14.01
CA ALA A 196 -16.25 -2.71 -15.34
C ALA A 196 -16.20 -1.17 -15.31
N LYS A 197 -17.04 -0.51 -14.49
CA LYS A 197 -16.97 0.94 -14.27
C LYS A 197 -15.66 1.36 -13.60
N LEU A 198 -15.22 0.66 -12.56
CA LEU A 198 -13.94 0.91 -11.89
C LEU A 198 -12.75 0.74 -12.84
N LEU A 199 -12.80 -0.26 -13.72
CA LEU A 199 -11.81 -0.45 -14.79
C LEU A 199 -11.79 0.76 -15.72
N MET A 200 -12.95 1.27 -16.14
CA MET A 200 -13.07 2.44 -17.02
C MET A 200 -12.57 3.74 -16.39
N ASP A 201 -12.80 3.93 -15.09
CA ASP A 201 -12.48 5.19 -14.38
C ASP A 201 -10.99 5.31 -14.03
N TYR A 202 -10.28 4.20 -13.78
CA TYR A 202 -8.91 4.26 -13.26
C TYR A 202 -7.79 4.22 -14.31
N SER A 203 -8.01 3.68 -15.51
CA SER A 203 -6.96 3.66 -16.56
C SER A 203 -7.49 3.27 -17.93
N GLU A 204 -7.04 3.95 -19.00
CA GLU A 204 -7.32 3.48 -20.38
C GLU A 204 -6.71 2.09 -20.66
N GLU A 205 -5.62 1.72 -19.99
CA GLU A 205 -5.00 0.38 -20.08
C GLU A 205 -5.85 -0.72 -19.42
N ASN A 206 -6.88 -0.35 -18.64
CA ASN A 206 -7.83 -1.30 -18.08
C ASN A 206 -8.95 -1.66 -19.06
N ARG A 207 -9.12 -0.90 -20.17
CA ARG A 207 -10.18 -1.16 -21.16
C ARG A 207 -10.06 -2.52 -21.84
N ASP A 208 -8.84 -3.01 -22.07
CA ASP A 208 -8.62 -4.36 -22.63
C ASP A 208 -9.15 -5.48 -21.72
N LEU A 209 -9.31 -5.20 -20.42
CA LEU A 209 -9.82 -6.16 -19.44
C LEU A 209 -11.34 -6.31 -19.48
N LEU A 210 -12.05 -5.36 -20.10
CA LEU A 210 -13.51 -5.43 -20.29
C LEU A 210 -13.91 -6.60 -21.20
N SER A 211 -13.01 -7.05 -22.08
CA SER A 211 -13.24 -8.21 -22.95
C SER A 211 -13.40 -9.54 -22.20
N PHE A 212 -12.95 -9.60 -20.93
CA PHE A 212 -13.05 -10.77 -20.05
C PHE A 212 -14.21 -10.68 -19.06
N ILE A 213 -14.97 -9.59 -19.06
CA ILE A 213 -16.20 -9.46 -18.28
C ILE A 213 -17.35 -9.88 -19.20
N PRO A 214 -18.20 -10.86 -18.80
CA PRO A 214 -19.41 -11.20 -19.54
C PRO A 214 -20.17 -9.91 -19.85
N THR A 215 -20.46 -9.71 -21.14
CA THR A 215 -21.02 -8.48 -21.71
C THR A 215 -22.08 -7.85 -20.80
N LEU A 216 -21.80 -6.62 -20.37
CA LEU A 216 -22.80 -5.65 -19.94
C LEU A 216 -23.98 -5.73 -20.91
N ILE A 217 -25.13 -6.25 -20.45
CA ILE A 217 -26.41 -5.85 -21.00
C ILE A 217 -26.54 -4.40 -20.55
N VAL A 218 -26.07 -3.48 -21.40
CA VAL A 218 -26.49 -2.10 -21.29
C VAL A 218 -27.96 -2.13 -21.67
N ASP A 219 -28.84 -2.10 -20.67
CA ASP A 219 -30.24 -1.81 -20.91
C ASP A 219 -30.28 -0.43 -21.59
N ASP A 220 -30.53 -0.47 -22.89
CA ASP A 220 -30.74 0.68 -23.75
C ASP A 220 -32.13 1.25 -23.42
N GLU A 221 -32.30 1.84 -22.23
CA GLU A 221 -33.45 2.68 -21.93
C GLU A 221 -33.27 4.02 -22.67
N GLY A 222 -33.57 4.00 -23.97
CA GLY A 222 -33.36 5.16 -24.82
C GLY A 222 -34.01 5.10 -26.21
N GLY A 223 -35.11 4.36 -26.38
CA GLY A 223 -35.86 4.30 -27.65
C GLY A 223 -37.29 4.79 -27.50
N GLY A 224 -37.55 6.04 -27.87
CA GLY A 224 -38.84 6.72 -27.71
C GLY A 224 -40.00 6.16 -28.54
N GLY A 225 -41.20 6.52 -28.07
CA GLY A 225 -42.48 6.49 -28.78
C GLY A 225 -43.34 7.65 -28.31
#